data_AF-A0A7S3E956-F1
#
_entry.id   AF-A0A7S3E956-F1
#
_cell.length_a   1.000
_cell.length_b   1.000
_cell.length_c   1.000
_cell.angle_alpha   90.00
_cell.angle_beta   90.00
_cell.angle_gamma   90.00
#
_symmetry.space_group_name_H-M   'P 1'
#
loop_
_entity.id
_entity.type
_entity.pdbx_description
1 polymer ?
#
loop_
_entity_poly.entity_id
_entity_poly.type
_entity_poly.pdbx_seq_one_letter_code
_entity_poly.pdbx_strand_id
1 'polypeptide(L)'
;MQGIWESGIIWEVLIRVYAFLPATFSSVKDTRGTEIMRVLPRLNEAVNEEWISDKSRFSYDGLKRQRLTTPMVRINSGEFVSIGWEKVPFVLRNAVMNIERKYEGVGYEVHAIVGPYVEEEALLTLRNLMYEKFPNGQVHLQEQAPAISTDFRENYKFNSTIAGIEQSDACLLIGTNPRKEAPIINARIRKGVIHNGTVVASVGCAMKLTYPHHHLGTSVSTLKEIADQKHPFCSVLDSAERPSLVVSNRALQRADGNAIFNFARTIADEFGMIKEDWDGFNVLHMGANTVGALDIGVADKYQGLRTVDSPTSPWQKTRILFLLNADDLDNMELPDDCFVIYQGHHGDNGASMADLVLPGAAYTEKAATFVNTEGRVQKTSVSFFPPGYGKSDADALKSLLGPVQETARDQNTEATFEKIAPHLQKVGDIQDSDR
;
A
#
# COMPACT_ATOMS: atom_id res chain seq x y z
N MET A 1 -33.05 -19.77 2.89
CA MET A 1 -31.79 -19.67 3.66
C MET A 1 -31.31 -21.06 4.08
N GLN A 2 -31.02 -21.96 3.11
CA GLN A 2 -30.69 -23.36 3.42
C GLN A 2 -29.70 -23.96 2.38
N GLY A 3 -28.82 -23.12 1.82
CA GLY A 3 -27.91 -23.54 0.73
C GLY A 3 -26.48 -22.98 0.81
N ILE A 4 -26.05 -22.43 1.96
CA ILE A 4 -24.70 -21.82 2.12
C ILE A 4 -23.77 -22.69 3.00
N TRP A 5 -24.28 -23.80 3.56
CA TRP A 5 -23.52 -24.62 4.52
C TRP A 5 -22.83 -25.86 3.92
N GLU A 6 -22.97 -26.13 2.62
CA GLU A 6 -22.44 -27.36 1.98
C GLU A 6 -21.11 -27.17 1.22
N SER A 7 -20.52 -25.97 1.22
CA SER A 7 -19.36 -25.71 0.36
C SER A 7 -18.04 -26.36 0.82
N GLY A 8 -17.94 -26.98 1.99
CA GLY A 8 -16.77 -27.77 2.36
C GLY A 8 -16.82 -28.34 3.79
N ILE A 9 -16.52 -29.63 3.92
CA ILE A 9 -16.37 -30.30 5.22
C ILE A 9 -14.98 -29.95 5.77
N ILE A 10 -14.87 -29.67 7.08
CA ILE A 10 -13.66 -29.17 7.76
C ILE A 10 -12.40 -30.01 7.46
N TRP A 11 -12.55 -31.31 7.20
CA TRP A 11 -11.45 -32.24 6.93
C TRP A 11 -10.92 -32.21 5.48
N GLU A 12 -11.63 -31.58 4.54
CA GLU A 12 -11.21 -31.47 3.12
C GLU A 12 -10.31 -30.25 2.84
N VAL A 13 -10.05 -29.44 3.86
CA VAL A 13 -9.25 -28.21 3.76
C VAL A 13 -7.77 -28.55 3.94
N LEU A 14 -6.96 -28.29 2.91
CA LEU A 14 -5.60 -28.85 2.84
C LEU A 14 -4.45 -27.87 3.11
N ILE A 15 -4.64 -26.54 3.07
CA ILE A 15 -3.49 -25.60 3.19
C ILE A 15 -3.91 -24.32 3.93
N ARG A 16 -3.12 -23.93 4.97
CA ARG A 16 -3.27 -22.68 5.75
C ARG A 16 -2.33 -21.58 5.24
N VAL A 17 -2.88 -20.43 4.83
CA VAL A 17 -2.09 -19.32 4.22
C VAL A 17 -2.56 -17.92 4.69
N TYR A 18 -1.69 -16.89 4.74
CA TYR A 18 -1.87 -15.62 5.49
C TYR A 18 -2.35 -14.39 4.68
N ALA A 19 -3.50 -13.75 5.01
CA ALA A 19 -4.23 -12.75 4.20
C ALA A 19 -4.14 -11.28 4.69
N PHE A 20 -4.74 -10.39 3.89
CA PHE A 20 -4.32 -9.03 3.54
C PHE A 20 -5.25 -7.90 4.05
N LEU A 21 -4.65 -6.87 4.66
CA LEU A 21 -5.06 -5.46 4.83
C LEU A 21 -3.81 -4.71 5.34
N PRO A 22 -3.69 -3.37 5.19
CA PRO A 22 -2.52 -2.58 5.58
C PRO A 22 -2.07 -2.72 7.05
N ALA A 23 -2.96 -3.25 7.89
CA ALA A 23 -2.72 -3.40 9.32
C ALA A 23 -2.42 -4.85 9.76
N THR A 24 -2.86 -5.91 9.07
CA THR A 24 -2.97 -7.23 9.74
C THR A 24 -2.78 -8.46 8.83
N PHE A 25 -1.58 -9.04 8.80
CA PHE A 25 -1.34 -10.36 8.21
C PHE A 25 -1.44 -11.49 9.25
N SER A 26 -2.63 -11.72 9.79
CA SER A 26 -2.86 -12.83 10.72
C SER A 26 -4.20 -13.50 10.48
N SER A 27 -4.26 -14.24 9.38
CA SER A 27 -5.42 -15.04 9.02
C SER A 27 -4.97 -16.41 8.51
N VAL A 28 -5.87 -17.37 8.60
CA VAL A 28 -5.76 -18.70 8.01
C VAL A 28 -6.74 -18.76 6.85
N LYS A 29 -6.23 -19.00 5.64
CA LYS A 29 -7.04 -19.34 4.47
C LYS A 29 -7.22 -20.84 4.45
N ASP A 30 -8.44 -21.28 4.21
CA ASP A 30 -8.78 -22.67 4.02
C ASP A 30 -9.03 -22.91 2.53
N THR A 31 -8.23 -23.76 1.90
CA THR A 31 -8.32 -24.07 0.46
C THR A 31 -8.83 -25.47 0.17
N ARG A 32 -9.51 -25.62 -0.96
CA ARG A 32 -9.88 -26.92 -1.55
C ARG A 32 -9.49 -26.88 -3.04
N GLY A 33 -8.47 -27.65 -3.41
CA GLY A 33 -7.86 -27.56 -4.75
C GLY A 33 -7.28 -26.17 -5.00
N THR A 34 -7.67 -25.54 -6.11
CA THR A 34 -7.21 -24.20 -6.52
C THR A 34 -8.12 -23.07 -6.02
N GLU A 35 -9.03 -23.36 -5.10
CA GLU A 35 -10.00 -22.38 -4.62
C GLU A 35 -9.88 -22.12 -3.12
N ILE A 36 -10.06 -20.86 -2.74
CA ILE A 36 -10.26 -20.47 -1.34
C ILE A 36 -11.72 -20.67 -0.98
N MET A 37 -11.93 -21.36 0.13
CA MET A 37 -13.26 -21.65 0.65
C MET A 37 -13.69 -20.64 1.72
N ARG A 38 -12.75 -20.20 2.56
CA ARG A 38 -12.96 -19.16 3.58
C ARG A 38 -11.64 -18.57 4.08
N VAL A 39 -11.74 -17.41 4.73
CA VAL A 39 -10.64 -16.75 5.46
C VAL A 39 -11.04 -16.58 6.92
N LEU A 40 -10.23 -17.14 7.82
CA LEU A 40 -10.41 -17.10 9.28
C LEU A 40 -9.30 -16.26 9.93
N PRO A 41 -9.55 -15.62 11.09
CA PRO A 41 -8.49 -14.97 11.84
C PRO A 41 -7.52 -15.99 12.45
N ARG A 42 -6.30 -15.54 12.76
CA ARG A 42 -5.33 -16.24 13.61
C ARG A 42 -4.98 -15.35 14.79
N LEU A 43 -4.82 -15.98 15.96
CA LEU A 43 -4.32 -15.31 17.16
C LEU A 43 -2.97 -14.62 16.89
N ASN A 44 -2.94 -13.30 17.04
CA ASN A 44 -1.73 -12.51 17.11
C ASN A 44 -1.97 -11.27 17.99
N GLU A 45 -1.57 -11.39 19.25
CA GLU A 45 -1.74 -10.35 20.28
C GLU A 45 -1.08 -9.02 19.94
N ALA A 46 -0.03 -9.02 19.12
CA ALA A 46 0.65 -7.78 18.75
C ALA A 46 -0.12 -6.98 17.67
N VAL A 47 -1.04 -7.64 16.96
CA VAL A 47 -1.65 -7.07 15.75
C VAL A 47 -3.18 -7.09 15.88
N ASN A 48 -3.81 -8.24 15.70
CA ASN A 48 -5.26 -8.34 15.53
C ASN A 48 -6.00 -9.14 16.60
N GLU A 49 -5.28 -9.64 17.61
CA GLU A 49 -5.80 -10.64 18.56
C GLU A 49 -6.42 -11.79 17.75
N GLU A 50 -7.73 -11.98 17.84
CA GLU A 50 -8.48 -13.02 17.15
C GLU A 50 -9.45 -12.48 16.09
N TRP A 51 -9.32 -11.20 15.71
CA TRP A 51 -10.27 -10.53 14.82
C TRP A 51 -9.70 -10.27 13.43
N ILE A 52 -10.57 -10.21 12.43
CA ILE A 52 -10.29 -9.68 11.09
C ILE A 52 -11.51 -8.88 10.63
N SER A 53 -11.28 -7.89 9.76
CA SER A 53 -12.37 -7.11 9.18
C SER A 53 -13.24 -7.96 8.23
N ASP A 54 -14.45 -7.48 7.95
CA ASP A 54 -15.32 -8.09 6.93
C ASP A 54 -14.69 -8.07 5.54
N LYS A 55 -13.97 -6.99 5.17
CA LYS A 55 -13.23 -6.92 3.90
C LYS A 55 -12.21 -8.07 3.81
N SER A 56 -11.43 -8.31 4.85
CA SER A 56 -10.47 -9.43 4.87
C SER A 56 -11.15 -10.80 4.89
N ARG A 57 -12.30 -10.92 5.55
CA ARG A 57 -13.02 -12.19 5.71
C ARG A 57 -13.71 -12.64 4.43
N PHE A 58 -14.28 -11.71 3.66
CA PHE A 58 -15.18 -12.02 2.56
C PHE A 58 -14.64 -11.72 1.16
N SER A 59 -13.56 -10.93 1.00
CA SER A 59 -13.00 -10.57 -0.32
C SER A 59 -12.36 -11.72 -1.12
N TYR A 60 -12.27 -12.93 -0.56
CA TYR A 60 -11.70 -14.08 -1.25
C TYR A 60 -12.58 -14.58 -2.41
N ASP A 61 -13.84 -14.16 -2.47
CA ASP A 61 -14.75 -14.42 -3.60
C ASP A 61 -14.27 -13.73 -4.88
N GLY A 62 -13.71 -12.52 -4.76
CA GLY A 62 -13.12 -11.75 -5.86
C GLY A 62 -12.00 -12.51 -6.56
N LEU A 63 -11.19 -13.28 -5.80
CA LEU A 63 -10.07 -14.06 -6.36
C LEU A 63 -10.48 -15.12 -7.38
N LYS A 64 -11.79 -15.41 -7.52
CA LYS A 64 -12.34 -16.35 -8.50
C LYS A 64 -12.96 -15.67 -9.71
N ARG A 65 -13.09 -14.34 -9.73
CA ARG A 65 -13.85 -13.58 -10.74
C ARG A 65 -12.95 -12.54 -11.40
N GLN A 66 -13.20 -12.26 -12.68
CA GLN A 66 -12.48 -11.23 -13.45
C GLN A 66 -10.95 -11.35 -13.38
N ARG A 67 -10.43 -12.57 -13.23
CA ARG A 67 -8.99 -12.84 -13.14
C ARG A 67 -8.34 -12.74 -14.51
N LEU A 68 -7.19 -12.09 -14.56
CA LEU A 68 -6.31 -12.08 -15.73
C LEU A 68 -5.55 -13.41 -15.78
N THR A 69 -5.60 -14.11 -16.91
CA THR A 69 -5.05 -15.47 -17.05
C THR A 69 -4.01 -15.61 -18.16
N THR A 70 -4.03 -14.73 -19.16
CA THR A 70 -3.07 -14.72 -20.28
C THR A 70 -2.59 -13.31 -20.54
N PRO A 71 -1.33 -13.10 -20.96
CA PRO A 71 -0.91 -11.83 -21.52
C PRO A 71 -1.78 -11.46 -22.72
N MET A 72 -2.15 -10.19 -22.84
CA MET A 72 -2.98 -9.68 -23.95
C MET A 72 -2.41 -8.39 -24.49
N VAL A 73 -2.55 -8.16 -25.78
CA VAL A 73 -2.21 -6.89 -26.43
C VAL A 73 -3.44 -6.33 -27.11
N ARG A 74 -3.64 -5.02 -27.02
CA ARG A 74 -4.69 -4.31 -27.75
C ARG A 74 -4.24 -4.11 -29.19
N ILE A 75 -5.07 -4.54 -30.13
CA ILE A 75 -4.84 -4.30 -31.56
C ILE A 75 -5.59 -3.05 -32.03
N ASN A 76 -5.30 -2.57 -33.24
CA ASN A 76 -5.86 -1.33 -33.79
C ASN A 76 -7.42 -1.29 -33.85
N SER A 77 -8.09 -2.45 -33.81
CA SER A 77 -9.56 -2.51 -33.71
C SER A 77 -10.10 -2.13 -32.32
N GLY A 78 -9.22 -1.98 -31.32
CA GLY A 78 -9.55 -1.74 -29.92
C GLY A 78 -9.72 -3.03 -29.11
N GLU A 79 -9.73 -4.21 -29.75
CA GLU A 79 -9.90 -5.50 -29.10
C GLU A 79 -8.59 -6.03 -28.48
N PHE A 80 -8.71 -6.84 -27.42
CA PHE A 80 -7.59 -7.55 -26.82
C PHE A 80 -7.39 -8.92 -27.45
N VAL A 81 -6.14 -9.22 -27.80
CA VAL A 81 -5.72 -10.52 -28.34
C VAL A 81 -4.71 -11.16 -27.39
N SER A 82 -4.96 -12.40 -26.99
CA SER A 82 -4.03 -13.16 -26.15
C SER A 82 -2.72 -13.45 -26.88
N ILE A 83 -1.60 -13.28 -26.17
CA ILE A 83 -0.25 -13.58 -26.66
C ILE A 83 0.49 -14.47 -25.65
N GLY A 84 1.47 -15.23 -26.13
CA GLY A 84 2.39 -15.93 -25.25
C GLY A 84 3.39 -14.98 -24.60
N TRP A 85 3.90 -15.36 -23.43
CA TRP A 85 4.91 -14.57 -22.69
C TRP A 85 6.18 -14.31 -23.50
N GLU A 86 6.54 -15.20 -24.41
CA GLU A 86 7.69 -15.04 -25.30
C GLU A 86 7.57 -13.84 -26.24
N LYS A 87 6.35 -13.38 -26.53
CA LYS A 87 6.08 -12.21 -27.39
C LYS A 87 6.10 -10.89 -26.63
N VAL A 88 5.92 -10.91 -25.30
CA VAL A 88 5.82 -9.71 -24.45
C VAL A 88 7.03 -8.77 -24.60
N PRO A 89 8.30 -9.23 -24.52
CA PRO A 89 9.46 -8.34 -24.72
C PRO A 89 9.47 -7.66 -26.09
N PHE A 90 9.01 -8.36 -27.13
CA PHE A 90 9.00 -7.82 -28.49
C PHE A 90 7.91 -6.76 -28.67
N VAL A 91 6.73 -6.97 -28.07
CA VAL A 91 5.65 -5.97 -28.07
C VAL A 91 6.13 -4.69 -27.38
N LEU A 92 6.68 -4.80 -26.17
CA LEU A 92 7.20 -3.66 -25.43
C LEU A 92 8.32 -2.96 -26.22
N ARG A 93 9.32 -3.71 -26.68
CA ARG A 93 10.45 -3.14 -27.46
C ARG A 93 9.97 -2.38 -28.69
N ASN A 94 9.04 -2.93 -29.45
CA ASN A 94 8.51 -2.27 -30.64
C ASN A 94 7.77 -0.97 -30.27
N ALA A 95 6.98 -0.98 -29.20
CA ALA A 95 6.31 0.22 -28.70
C ALA A 95 7.31 1.31 -28.30
N VAL A 96 8.33 0.96 -27.49
CA VAL A 96 9.39 1.88 -27.06
C VAL A 96 10.14 2.45 -28.27
N MET A 97 10.59 1.61 -29.20
CA MET A 97 11.31 2.06 -30.40
C MET A 97 10.48 3.00 -31.28
N ASN A 98 9.17 2.76 -31.39
CA ASN A 98 8.27 3.64 -32.14
C ASN A 98 8.11 5.00 -31.46
N ILE A 99 7.99 5.02 -30.13
CA ILE A 99 7.90 6.25 -29.34
C ILE A 99 9.21 7.03 -29.44
N GLU A 100 10.36 6.38 -29.26
CA GLU A 100 11.68 7.01 -29.35
C GLU A 100 11.91 7.68 -30.71
N ARG A 101 11.53 7.01 -31.81
CA ARG A 101 11.61 7.59 -33.15
C ARG A 101 10.67 8.77 -33.35
N LYS A 102 9.44 8.66 -32.85
CA LYS A 102 8.41 9.70 -33.03
C LYS A 102 8.73 10.97 -32.23
N TYR A 103 9.35 10.81 -31.07
CA TYR A 103 9.67 11.89 -30.13
C TYR A 103 11.16 12.25 -30.10
N GLU A 104 11.93 11.84 -31.11
CA GLU A 104 13.33 12.22 -31.28
C GLU A 104 13.45 13.75 -31.33
N GLY A 105 14.32 14.32 -30.48
CA GLY A 105 14.54 15.76 -30.36
C GLY A 105 13.48 16.54 -29.56
N VAL A 106 12.28 15.99 -29.33
CA VAL A 106 11.20 16.63 -28.54
C VAL A 106 11.17 16.09 -27.10
N GLY A 107 11.52 14.81 -26.92
CA GLY A 107 11.52 14.11 -25.64
C GLY A 107 10.14 13.60 -25.24
N TYR A 108 10.13 12.60 -24.34
CA TYR A 108 8.93 11.99 -23.75
C TYR A 108 9.20 11.61 -22.30
N GLU A 109 8.12 11.40 -21.53
CA GLU A 109 8.18 10.97 -20.13
C GLU A 109 7.70 9.51 -20.00
N VAL A 110 8.30 8.78 -19.06
CA VAL A 110 7.94 7.41 -18.69
C VAL A 110 7.54 7.39 -17.23
N HIS A 111 6.40 6.80 -16.92
CA HIS A 111 5.88 6.74 -15.56
C HIS A 111 5.52 5.30 -15.19
N ALA A 112 5.61 4.98 -13.92
CA ALA A 112 5.04 3.78 -13.34
C ALA A 112 4.15 4.17 -12.15
N ILE A 113 2.90 3.73 -12.13
CA ILE A 113 1.98 3.88 -11.01
C ILE A 113 1.82 2.50 -10.36
N VAL A 114 2.09 2.45 -9.06
CA VAL A 114 2.04 1.24 -8.27
C VAL A 114 0.82 1.30 -7.35
N GLY A 115 -0.01 0.27 -7.44
CA GLY A 115 -1.15 0.12 -6.56
C GLY A 115 -0.80 -0.31 -5.14
N PRO A 116 -1.75 -0.23 -4.21
CA PRO A 116 -1.52 -0.37 -2.78
C PRO A 116 -1.14 -1.80 -2.33
N TYR A 117 -1.27 -2.78 -3.24
CA TYR A 117 -1.29 -4.21 -2.92
C TYR A 117 -0.15 -5.00 -3.58
N VAL A 118 0.90 -4.30 -4.01
CA VAL A 118 2.09 -4.85 -4.66
C VAL A 118 3.16 -5.17 -3.62
N GLU A 119 3.78 -6.33 -3.72
CA GLU A 119 4.83 -6.79 -2.82
C GLU A 119 6.20 -6.18 -3.08
N GLU A 120 7.04 -6.22 -2.06
CA GLU A 120 8.33 -5.57 -1.99
C GLU A 120 9.31 -6.13 -3.03
N GLU A 121 9.20 -7.42 -3.35
CA GLU A 121 9.99 -8.06 -4.40
C GLU A 121 9.67 -7.48 -5.79
N ALA A 122 8.39 -7.25 -6.09
CA ALA A 122 7.96 -6.65 -7.35
C ALA A 122 8.28 -5.15 -7.40
N LEU A 123 8.15 -4.43 -6.28
CA LEU A 123 8.57 -3.03 -6.18
C LEU A 123 10.05 -2.85 -6.48
N LEU A 124 10.90 -3.69 -5.88
CA LEU A 124 12.34 -3.66 -6.15
C LEU A 124 12.65 -4.00 -7.61
N THR A 125 11.97 -5.00 -8.17
CA THR A 125 12.14 -5.38 -9.58
C THR A 125 11.73 -4.24 -10.51
N LEU A 126 10.60 -3.58 -10.24
CA LEU A 126 10.14 -2.42 -11.00
C LEU A 126 11.12 -1.25 -10.88
N ARG A 127 11.63 -0.98 -9.67
CA ARG A 127 12.63 0.07 -9.45
C ARG A 127 13.89 -0.18 -10.29
N ASN A 128 14.40 -1.41 -10.30
CA ASN A 128 15.56 -1.78 -11.10
C ASN A 128 15.27 -1.67 -12.61
N LEU A 129 14.11 -2.17 -13.06
CA LEU A 129 13.65 -2.06 -14.44
C LEU A 129 13.63 -0.59 -14.91
N MET A 130 13.02 0.28 -14.10
CA MET A 130 12.93 1.71 -14.39
C MET A 130 14.31 2.35 -14.41
N TYR A 131 15.16 2.08 -13.42
CA TYR A 131 16.53 2.62 -13.37
C TYR A 131 17.36 2.20 -14.60
N GLU A 132 17.27 0.94 -15.02
CA GLU A 132 18.11 0.40 -16.10
C GLU A 132 17.61 0.72 -17.50
N LYS A 133 16.30 0.76 -17.72
CA LYS A 133 15.70 0.93 -19.05
C LYS A 133 15.15 2.34 -19.29
N PHE A 134 14.76 3.03 -18.23
CA PHE A 134 14.14 4.35 -18.29
C PHE A 134 14.78 5.25 -17.22
N PRO A 135 16.05 5.65 -17.39
CA PRO A 135 16.80 6.36 -16.35
C PRO A 135 16.22 7.73 -15.96
N ASN A 136 15.30 8.28 -16.76
CA ASN A 136 14.53 9.50 -16.45
C ASN A 136 13.07 9.21 -16.09
N GLY A 137 12.68 7.94 -16.00
CA GLY A 137 11.32 7.52 -15.70
C GLY A 137 11.00 7.69 -14.22
N GLN A 138 9.74 7.97 -13.91
CA GLN A 138 9.28 8.25 -12.54
C GLN A 138 8.42 7.10 -12.02
N VAL A 139 8.56 6.77 -10.74
CA VAL A 139 7.70 5.79 -10.05
C VAL A 139 6.83 6.52 -9.04
N HIS A 140 5.54 6.22 -9.04
CA HIS A 140 4.50 6.84 -8.23
C HIS A 140 3.77 5.73 -7.46
N LEU A 141 3.59 5.92 -6.16
CA LEU A 141 2.76 5.04 -5.34
C LEU A 141 1.39 5.70 -5.15
N GLN A 142 0.28 4.99 -5.41
CA GLN A 142 -1.08 5.55 -5.25
C GLN A 142 -1.34 6.10 -3.84
N GLU A 143 -0.72 5.50 -2.82
CA GLU A 143 -0.95 5.84 -1.41
C GLU A 143 0.18 6.67 -0.77
N GLN A 144 1.17 7.13 -1.54
CA GLN A 144 2.26 7.95 -0.99
C GLN A 144 1.79 9.37 -0.68
N ALA A 145 2.13 9.85 0.50
CA ALA A 145 1.95 11.23 0.90
C ALA A 145 3.26 12.03 0.66
N PRO A 146 3.28 13.04 -0.24
CA PRO A 146 4.48 13.84 -0.50
C PRO A 146 4.98 14.64 0.72
N ALA A 147 4.11 14.87 1.70
CA ALA A 147 4.44 15.62 2.91
C ALA A 147 5.33 14.88 3.91
N ILE A 148 5.51 13.57 3.72
CA ILE A 148 6.29 12.71 4.60
C ILE A 148 7.72 12.62 4.07
N SER A 149 8.72 12.94 4.89
CA SER A 149 10.12 12.57 4.60
C SER A 149 10.32 11.08 4.84
N THR A 150 10.98 10.42 3.89
CA THR A 150 11.32 9.00 3.92
C THR A 150 12.67 8.69 4.56
N ASP A 151 13.44 9.72 4.93
CA ASP A 151 14.79 9.56 5.49
C ASP A 151 14.77 8.80 6.83
N PHE A 152 13.73 9.02 7.65
CA PHE A 152 13.56 8.40 8.96
C PHE A 152 12.22 7.66 9.04
N ARG A 153 12.23 6.40 9.50
CA ARG A 153 11.04 5.53 9.53
C ARG A 153 9.97 6.03 10.50
N GLU A 154 10.38 6.75 11.53
CA GLU A 154 9.56 7.41 12.55
C GLU A 154 8.59 8.43 11.93
N ASN A 155 8.91 8.96 10.75
CA ASN A 155 8.05 9.91 10.04
C ASN A 155 6.82 9.27 9.42
N TYR A 156 6.84 7.95 9.21
CA TYR A 156 5.78 7.24 8.50
C TYR A 156 5.33 5.95 9.14
N LYS A 157 5.92 5.50 10.25
CA LYS A 157 5.38 4.35 10.98
C LYS A 157 4.24 4.74 11.91
N PHE A 158 3.50 3.72 12.31
CA PHE A 158 2.65 3.72 13.49
C PHE A 158 3.54 3.38 14.70
N ASN A 159 4.26 4.38 15.22
CA ASN A 159 5.37 4.18 16.16
C ASN A 159 4.95 3.61 17.51
N SER A 160 3.74 3.92 18.00
CA SER A 160 3.23 3.37 19.26
C SER A 160 2.91 1.87 19.19
N THR A 161 3.03 1.25 18.01
CA THR A 161 2.59 -0.11 17.67
C THR A 161 1.07 -0.30 17.75
N ILE A 162 0.56 -1.29 17.02
CA ILE A 162 -0.88 -1.58 16.99
C ILE A 162 -1.38 -2.03 18.36
N ALA A 163 -0.59 -2.79 19.11
CA ALA A 163 -0.92 -3.19 20.47
C ALA A 163 -0.70 -2.05 21.48
N GLY A 164 0.37 -1.27 21.33
CA GLY A 164 0.74 -0.21 22.28
C GLY A 164 -0.20 0.99 22.28
N ILE A 165 -0.98 1.23 21.21
CA ILE A 165 -2.02 2.27 21.19
C ILE A 165 -3.05 2.09 22.32
N GLU A 166 -3.23 0.88 22.85
CA GLU A 166 -4.10 0.61 24.00
C GLU A 166 -3.60 1.33 25.26
N GLN A 167 -2.31 1.60 25.38
CA GLN A 167 -1.70 2.27 26.53
C GLN A 167 -1.87 3.80 26.50
N SER A 168 -2.40 4.34 25.39
CA SER A 168 -2.64 5.77 25.27
C SER A 168 -3.84 6.19 26.12
N ASP A 169 -3.70 7.27 26.85
CA ASP A 169 -4.73 7.88 27.71
C ASP A 169 -5.41 9.09 27.06
N ALA A 170 -4.76 9.74 26.10
CA ALA A 170 -5.38 10.71 25.20
C ALA A 170 -4.96 10.45 23.74
N CYS A 171 -5.91 10.34 22.81
CA CYS A 171 -5.63 10.04 21.40
C CYS A 171 -6.29 11.08 20.47
N LEU A 172 -5.48 11.76 19.66
CA LEU A 172 -5.93 12.72 18.65
C LEU A 172 -5.92 12.12 17.24
N LEU A 173 -7.10 11.96 16.64
CA LEU A 173 -7.27 11.48 15.28
C LEU A 173 -7.28 12.65 14.28
N ILE A 174 -6.32 12.69 13.36
CA ILE A 174 -6.14 13.77 12.38
C ILE A 174 -6.46 13.26 10.98
N GLY A 175 -7.59 13.71 10.43
CA GLY A 175 -8.01 13.42 9.06
C GLY A 175 -8.20 11.93 8.75
N THR A 176 -8.33 11.08 9.77
CA THR A 176 -8.50 9.63 9.65
C THR A 176 -9.86 9.17 10.15
N ASN A 177 -10.47 8.21 9.46
CA ASN A 177 -11.55 7.39 9.98
C ASN A 177 -11.07 5.95 10.21
N PRO A 178 -10.46 5.64 11.37
CA PRO A 178 -9.82 4.34 11.59
C PRO A 178 -10.83 3.19 11.51
N ARG A 179 -12.12 3.44 11.74
CA ARG A 179 -13.17 2.42 11.58
C ARG A 179 -13.29 1.90 10.15
N LYS A 180 -13.07 2.76 9.15
CA LYS A 180 -13.13 2.38 7.72
C LYS A 180 -11.75 2.00 7.19
N GLU A 181 -10.74 2.78 7.58
CA GLU A 181 -9.37 2.71 7.08
C GLU A 181 -8.62 1.50 7.64
N ALA A 182 -8.66 1.31 8.97
CA ALA A 182 -8.00 0.20 9.65
C ALA A 182 -8.86 -0.32 10.81
N PRO A 183 -9.91 -1.13 10.54
CA PRO A 183 -10.90 -1.53 11.54
C PRO A 183 -10.31 -2.20 12.80
N ILE A 184 -9.16 -2.88 12.66
CA ILE A 184 -8.47 -3.51 13.78
C ILE A 184 -7.81 -2.49 14.70
N ILE A 185 -7.16 -1.46 14.14
CA ILE A 185 -6.60 -0.35 14.94
C ILE A 185 -7.74 0.38 15.65
N ASN A 186 -8.88 0.59 14.98
CA ASN A 186 -10.06 1.14 15.63
C ASN A 186 -10.59 0.25 16.78
N ALA A 187 -10.49 -1.08 16.66
CA ALA A 187 -10.85 -2.00 17.74
C ALA A 187 -9.88 -1.89 18.93
N ARG A 188 -8.58 -1.69 18.68
CA ARG A 188 -7.56 -1.43 19.73
C ARG A 188 -7.80 -0.11 20.45
N ILE A 189 -8.07 0.96 19.71
CA ILE A 189 -8.45 2.26 20.30
C ILE A 189 -9.72 2.10 21.14
N ARG A 190 -10.74 1.40 20.62
CA ARG A 190 -11.97 1.09 21.39
C ARG A 190 -11.67 0.36 22.70
N LYS A 191 -10.76 -0.60 22.66
CA LYS A 191 -10.36 -1.37 23.85
C LYS A 191 -9.69 -0.46 24.89
N GLY A 192 -8.80 0.45 24.46
CA GLY A 192 -8.25 1.51 25.32
C GLY A 192 -9.34 2.39 25.94
N VAL A 193 -10.31 2.86 25.14
CA VAL A 193 -11.45 3.66 25.66
C VAL A 193 -12.24 2.92 26.73
N ILE A 194 -12.51 1.62 26.54
CA ILE A 194 -13.34 0.82 27.46
C ILE A 194 -12.59 0.46 28.75
N HIS A 195 -11.32 0.06 28.63
CA HIS A 195 -10.58 -0.52 29.76
C HIS A 195 -9.67 0.48 30.46
N ASN A 196 -9.12 1.45 29.73
CA ASN A 196 -8.11 2.38 30.22
C ASN A 196 -8.62 3.82 30.28
N GLY A 197 -9.87 4.08 29.84
CA GLY A 197 -10.48 5.41 29.90
C GLY A 197 -9.89 6.40 28.89
N THR A 198 -9.25 5.92 27.81
CA THR A 198 -8.65 6.77 26.78
C THR A 198 -9.62 7.83 26.28
N VAL A 199 -9.22 9.10 26.34
CA VAL A 199 -10.00 10.21 25.79
C VAL A 199 -9.63 10.40 24.33
N VAL A 200 -10.59 10.18 23.43
CA VAL A 200 -10.37 10.30 21.99
C VAL A 200 -10.95 11.60 21.45
N ALA A 201 -10.17 12.31 20.64
CA ALA A 201 -10.63 13.46 19.88
C ALA A 201 -10.34 13.29 18.39
N SER A 202 -11.05 14.05 17.54
CA SER A 202 -10.86 14.04 16.11
C SER A 202 -10.89 15.44 15.50
N VAL A 203 -10.00 15.67 14.54
CA VAL A 203 -10.01 16.83 13.63
C VAL A 203 -10.10 16.31 12.20
N GLY A 204 -11.18 16.63 11.49
CA GLY A 204 -11.42 16.09 10.14
C GLY A 204 -12.91 16.04 9.80
N CYS A 205 -13.32 15.19 8.86
CA CYS A 205 -14.75 15.02 8.58
C CYS A 205 -15.47 14.36 9.77
N ALA A 206 -16.70 14.81 10.06
CA ALA A 206 -17.52 14.18 11.09
C ALA A 206 -17.71 12.68 10.79
N MET A 207 -17.49 11.84 11.80
CA MET A 207 -17.44 10.39 11.61
C MET A 207 -18.16 9.66 12.74
N LYS A 208 -18.77 8.51 12.40
CA LYS A 208 -19.41 7.63 13.37
C LYS A 208 -18.44 6.51 13.77
N LEU A 209 -17.66 6.75 14.80
CA LEU A 209 -16.84 5.73 15.45
C LEU A 209 -17.71 4.80 16.32
N THR A 210 -17.13 3.70 16.77
CA THR A 210 -17.84 2.73 17.61
C THR A 210 -17.84 3.13 19.09
N TYR A 211 -17.05 4.14 19.48
CA TYR A 211 -16.88 4.66 20.83
C TYR A 211 -17.11 6.18 20.88
N PRO A 212 -17.35 6.76 22.08
CA PRO A 212 -17.43 8.21 22.25
C PRO A 212 -16.12 8.89 21.85
N HIS A 213 -16.21 10.05 21.21
CA HIS A 213 -15.06 10.88 20.89
C HIS A 213 -15.48 12.36 20.81
N HIS A 214 -14.54 13.27 21.02
CA HIS A 214 -14.74 14.70 20.85
C HIS A 214 -14.43 15.10 19.41
N HIS A 215 -15.40 15.65 18.69
CA HIS A 215 -15.16 16.22 17.37
C HIS A 215 -14.76 17.69 17.52
N LEU A 216 -13.48 18.01 17.33
CA LEU A 216 -12.91 19.33 17.65
C LEU A 216 -13.08 20.33 16.49
N GLY A 217 -13.16 19.84 15.25
CA GLY A 217 -13.29 20.68 14.06
C GLY A 217 -12.98 19.94 12.77
N THR A 218 -13.16 20.62 11.65
CA THR A 218 -13.01 20.03 10.30
C THR A 218 -11.83 20.61 9.51
N SER A 219 -11.22 21.69 9.98
CA SER A 219 -10.25 22.49 9.24
C SER A 219 -8.84 22.40 9.83
N VAL A 220 -7.85 22.77 9.01
CA VAL A 220 -6.44 22.89 9.42
C VAL A 220 -6.26 23.98 10.48
N SER A 221 -7.15 24.97 10.55
CA SER A 221 -7.12 25.99 11.60
C SER A 221 -7.26 25.41 13.00
N THR A 222 -8.07 24.36 13.20
CA THR A 222 -8.19 23.67 14.48
C THR A 222 -6.87 22.99 14.87
N LEU A 223 -6.15 22.39 13.91
CA LEU A 223 -4.82 21.84 14.17
C LEU A 223 -3.83 22.94 14.57
N LYS A 224 -3.89 24.09 13.90
CA LYS A 224 -3.09 25.25 14.27
C LYS A 224 -3.42 25.76 15.68
N GLU A 225 -4.68 25.80 16.07
CA GLU A 225 -5.09 26.22 17.42
C GLU A 225 -4.59 25.26 18.50
N ILE A 226 -4.57 23.94 18.23
CA ILE A 226 -4.01 22.94 19.13
C ILE A 226 -2.47 23.09 19.19
N ALA A 227 -1.80 23.26 18.05
CA ALA A 227 -0.36 23.49 17.98
C ALA A 227 0.07 24.79 18.67
N ASP A 228 -0.74 25.85 18.59
CA ASP A 228 -0.56 27.11 19.32
C ASP A 228 -0.94 27.02 20.81
N GLN A 229 -1.35 25.83 21.31
CA GLN A 229 -1.83 25.57 22.67
C GLN A 229 -3.06 26.42 23.11
N LYS A 230 -3.90 26.84 22.16
CA LYS A 230 -5.08 27.71 22.42
C LYS A 230 -6.39 26.93 22.49
N HIS A 231 -6.41 25.71 21.98
CA HIS A 231 -7.63 24.91 21.90
C HIS A 231 -7.99 24.32 23.28
N PRO A 232 -9.27 24.26 23.69
CA PRO A 232 -9.65 23.70 25.00
C PRO A 232 -9.23 22.25 25.24
N PHE A 233 -9.03 21.48 24.18
CA PHE A 233 -8.55 20.09 24.27
C PHE A 233 -7.08 19.98 24.71
N CYS A 234 -6.29 21.06 24.64
CA CYS A 234 -4.89 21.07 25.08
C CYS A 234 -4.75 20.67 26.55
N SER A 235 -5.70 21.04 27.43
CA SER A 235 -5.65 20.64 28.84
C SER A 235 -5.76 19.12 29.04
N VAL A 236 -6.44 18.42 28.13
CA VAL A 236 -6.55 16.95 28.15
C VAL A 236 -5.21 16.34 27.72
N LEU A 237 -4.59 16.89 26.67
CA LEU A 237 -3.28 16.44 26.19
C LEU A 237 -2.17 16.71 27.21
N ASP A 238 -2.18 17.87 27.89
CA ASP A 238 -1.20 18.21 28.94
C ASP A 238 -1.30 17.31 30.17
N SER A 239 -2.51 16.83 30.48
CA SER A 239 -2.75 15.96 31.64
C SER A 239 -2.45 14.49 31.34
N ALA A 240 -2.18 14.14 30.08
CA ALA A 240 -1.95 12.77 29.63
C ALA A 240 -0.50 12.33 29.88
N GLU A 241 -0.33 11.14 30.43
CA GLU A 241 0.97 10.48 30.62
C GLU A 241 1.50 9.88 29.31
N ARG A 242 0.62 9.30 28.47
CA ARG A 242 0.93 8.66 27.18
C ARG A 242 0.03 9.20 26.05
N PRO A 243 0.10 10.52 25.74
CA PRO A 243 -0.68 11.09 24.66
C PRO A 243 -0.23 10.55 23.32
N SER A 244 -1.17 10.29 22.41
CA SER A 244 -0.91 9.88 21.04
C SER A 244 -1.67 10.73 20.03
N LEU A 245 -1.16 10.76 18.81
CA LEU A 245 -1.88 11.21 17.64
C LEU A 245 -1.81 10.14 16.55
N VAL A 246 -2.84 10.10 15.71
CA VAL A 246 -2.89 9.25 14.51
C VAL A 246 -3.29 10.13 13.34
N VAL A 247 -2.38 10.32 12.38
CA VAL A 247 -2.63 11.08 11.15
C VAL A 247 -2.76 10.14 9.95
N SER A 248 -3.81 10.31 9.13
CA SER A 248 -3.99 9.52 7.90
C SER A 248 -2.99 9.93 6.82
N ASN A 249 -2.38 8.98 6.12
CA ASN A 249 -1.60 9.26 4.91
C ASN A 249 -2.43 10.03 3.85
N ARG A 250 -3.74 9.77 3.75
CA ARG A 250 -4.64 10.49 2.82
C ARG A 250 -4.83 11.95 3.18
N ALA A 251 -4.82 12.29 4.47
CA ALA A 251 -4.83 13.69 4.90
C ALA A 251 -3.54 14.40 4.45
N LEU A 252 -2.43 13.68 4.43
CA LEU A 252 -1.11 14.16 4.03
C LEU A 252 -0.89 14.21 2.50
N GLN A 253 -1.76 13.57 1.71
CA GLN A 253 -1.77 13.65 0.23
C GLN A 253 -2.41 14.94 -0.30
N ARG A 254 -3.14 15.68 0.54
CA ARG A 254 -3.79 16.94 0.15
C ARG A 254 -2.75 18.00 -0.25
N ALA A 255 -3.19 19.01 -0.99
CA ALA A 255 -2.35 20.16 -1.36
C ALA A 255 -1.76 20.89 -0.13
N ASP A 256 -2.48 20.90 1.00
CA ASP A 256 -2.05 21.45 2.29
C ASP A 256 -1.44 20.39 3.23
N GLY A 257 -1.06 19.22 2.71
CA GLY A 257 -0.52 18.09 3.47
C GLY A 257 0.74 18.42 4.27
N ASN A 258 1.63 19.26 3.73
CA ASN A 258 2.82 19.76 4.44
C ASN A 258 2.45 20.54 5.71
N ALA A 259 1.40 21.38 5.65
CA ALA A 259 0.94 22.12 6.82
C ALA A 259 0.34 21.17 7.86
N ILE A 260 -0.45 20.18 7.43
CA ILE A 260 -1.03 19.16 8.30
C ILE A 260 0.07 18.37 9.01
N PHE A 261 1.09 17.91 8.27
CA PHE A 261 2.23 17.18 8.84
C PHE A 261 2.99 18.02 9.87
N ASN A 262 3.30 19.27 9.53
CA ASN A 262 4.03 20.17 10.43
C ASN A 262 3.23 20.46 11.71
N PHE A 263 1.93 20.73 11.62
CA PHE A 263 1.10 20.90 12.81
C PHE A 263 1.00 19.62 13.63
N ALA A 264 0.86 18.45 13.00
CA ALA A 264 0.87 17.18 13.73
C ALA A 264 2.21 16.97 14.47
N ARG A 265 3.35 17.27 13.83
CA ARG A 265 4.67 17.21 14.47
C ARG A 265 4.79 18.20 15.64
N THR A 266 4.42 19.47 15.45
CA THR A 266 4.41 20.45 16.53
C THR A 266 3.53 20.00 17.69
N ILE A 267 2.33 19.47 17.45
CA ILE A 267 1.47 18.92 18.50
C ILE A 267 2.16 17.76 19.24
N ALA A 268 2.82 16.86 18.52
CA ALA A 268 3.54 15.75 19.15
C ALA A 268 4.69 16.24 20.05
N ASP A 269 5.42 17.26 19.62
CA ASP A 269 6.54 17.84 20.38
C ASP A 269 6.04 18.60 21.61
N GLU A 270 5.04 19.48 21.45
CA GLU A 270 4.50 20.35 22.51
C GLU A 270 3.83 19.55 23.64
N PHE A 271 3.09 18.49 23.30
CA PHE A 271 2.39 17.65 24.29
C PHE A 271 3.19 16.41 24.70
N GLY A 272 4.49 16.37 24.43
CA GLY A 272 5.39 15.29 24.86
C GLY A 272 4.96 13.91 24.38
N MET A 273 4.42 13.79 23.17
CA MET A 273 4.03 12.49 22.61
C MET A 273 5.24 11.63 22.24
N ILE A 274 6.43 12.23 22.10
CA ILE A 274 7.67 11.53 21.73
C ILE A 274 8.62 11.58 22.93
N LYS A 275 8.76 10.45 23.62
CA LYS A 275 9.61 10.23 24.80
C LYS A 275 10.54 9.02 24.56
N GLU A 276 11.46 8.77 25.49
CA GLU A 276 12.35 7.60 25.43
C GLU A 276 11.58 6.28 25.46
N ASP A 277 10.50 6.20 26.25
CA ASP A 277 9.70 4.99 26.48
C ASP A 277 8.29 5.01 25.82
N TRP A 278 8.02 6.04 25.01
CA TRP A 278 6.74 6.22 24.34
C TRP A 278 6.89 7.01 23.04
N ASP A 279 6.29 6.52 21.95
CA ASP A 279 6.21 7.26 20.70
C ASP A 279 4.76 7.29 20.21
N GLY A 280 4.05 8.32 20.65
CA GLY A 280 2.65 8.57 20.33
C GLY A 280 2.44 9.20 18.96
N PHE A 281 3.49 9.50 18.17
CA PHE A 281 3.31 10.02 16.81
C PHE A 281 3.07 8.87 15.85
N ASN A 282 1.86 8.74 15.29
CA ASN A 282 1.53 7.63 14.41
C ASN A 282 1.02 8.12 13.05
N VAL A 283 1.54 7.53 11.98
CA VAL A 283 0.96 7.65 10.63
C VAL A 283 0.20 6.37 10.29
N LEU A 284 -1.06 6.53 9.88
CA LEU A 284 -1.91 5.44 9.41
C LEU A 284 -1.89 5.38 7.89
N HIS A 285 -1.45 4.24 7.35
CA HIS A 285 -1.43 4.00 5.90
C HIS A 285 -2.63 3.19 5.40
N MET A 286 -3.05 3.52 4.18
CA MET A 286 -4.13 2.84 3.46
C MET A 286 -3.65 1.77 2.49
N GLY A 287 -2.42 1.89 1.99
CA GLY A 287 -1.78 0.86 1.18
C GLY A 287 -1.03 -0.13 2.06
N ALA A 288 -1.11 -1.42 1.73
CA ALA A 288 -0.39 -2.44 2.48
C ALA A 288 1.08 -2.53 2.11
N ASN A 289 1.46 -1.92 0.99
CA ASN A 289 2.84 -1.83 0.54
C ASN A 289 3.48 -0.48 0.87
N THR A 290 2.73 0.49 1.41
CA THR A 290 3.22 1.87 1.52
C THR A 290 4.47 1.93 2.37
N VAL A 291 4.45 1.40 3.59
CA VAL A 291 5.63 1.42 4.48
C VAL A 291 6.82 0.71 3.85
N GLY A 292 6.63 -0.48 3.27
CA GLY A 292 7.71 -1.24 2.64
C GLY A 292 8.28 -0.53 1.41
N ALA A 293 7.44 0.15 0.62
CA ALA A 293 7.87 0.96 -0.51
C ALA A 293 8.70 2.19 -0.09
N LEU A 294 8.32 2.83 1.03
CA LEU A 294 9.12 3.90 1.64
C LEU A 294 10.45 3.35 2.17
N ASP A 295 10.44 2.18 2.82
CA ASP A 295 11.64 1.52 3.37
C ASP A 295 12.70 1.24 2.28
N ILE A 296 12.29 0.89 1.06
CA ILE A 296 13.21 0.62 -0.07
C ILE A 296 13.47 1.85 -0.97
N GLY A 297 12.99 3.03 -0.57
CA GLY A 297 13.24 4.28 -1.27
C GLY A 297 12.59 4.40 -2.65
N VAL A 298 11.46 3.71 -2.91
CA VAL A 298 10.70 3.88 -4.17
C VAL A 298 10.10 5.29 -4.28
N ALA A 299 9.99 5.99 -3.15
CA ALA A 299 9.51 7.35 -3.00
C ALA A 299 10.59 8.45 -3.17
N ASP A 300 11.88 8.09 -3.19
CA ASP A 300 12.98 9.07 -3.08
C ASP A 300 13.52 9.55 -4.43
N LYS A 301 13.38 10.86 -4.65
CA LYS A 301 14.16 11.70 -5.60
C LYS A 301 14.40 11.12 -7.00
N TYR A 302 13.37 10.57 -7.63
CA TYR A 302 13.20 10.76 -9.08
C TYR A 302 12.49 12.10 -9.30
N GLN A 303 13.07 12.99 -10.12
CA GLN A 303 12.62 14.37 -10.26
C GLN A 303 11.11 14.45 -10.56
N GLY A 304 10.34 14.98 -9.59
CA GLY A 304 8.92 15.29 -9.74
C GLY A 304 7.99 14.24 -9.15
N LEU A 305 7.65 14.39 -7.87
CA LEU A 305 6.46 13.75 -7.31
C LEU A 305 5.23 14.40 -7.94
N ARG A 306 4.45 13.63 -8.70
CA ARG A 306 3.11 14.02 -9.17
C ARG A 306 2.14 13.11 -8.43
N THR A 307 1.30 13.69 -7.57
CA THR A 307 0.15 12.94 -7.05
C THR A 307 -0.76 12.59 -8.23
N VAL A 308 -1.28 11.36 -8.26
CA VAL A 308 -2.21 10.91 -9.31
C VAL A 308 -3.42 11.85 -9.44
N ASP A 309 -3.78 12.52 -8.33
CA ASP A 309 -4.90 13.46 -8.22
C ASP A 309 -4.54 14.95 -8.45
N SER A 310 -3.42 15.29 -9.10
CA SER A 310 -3.04 16.69 -9.31
C SER A 310 -3.92 17.40 -10.37
N PRO A 311 -4.51 18.58 -10.07
CA PRO A 311 -5.45 19.29 -10.95
C PRO A 311 -4.82 19.93 -12.20
N THR A 312 -3.50 19.85 -12.38
CA THR A 312 -2.81 20.34 -13.59
C THR A 312 -2.22 19.16 -14.35
N SER A 313 -2.84 18.76 -15.47
CA SER A 313 -2.56 17.57 -16.30
C SER A 313 -1.07 17.16 -16.30
N PRO A 314 -0.66 16.29 -15.36
CA PRO A 314 0.73 15.89 -15.17
C PRO A 314 1.16 14.83 -16.19
N TRP A 315 0.40 14.56 -17.24
CA TRP A 315 0.59 13.38 -18.07
C TRP A 315 0.75 13.69 -19.56
N GLN A 316 0.71 14.97 -19.96
CA GLN A 316 0.72 15.37 -21.37
C GLN A 316 1.95 14.89 -22.16
N LYS A 317 3.10 14.73 -21.49
CA LYS A 317 4.35 14.22 -22.09
C LYS A 317 4.56 12.72 -21.84
N THR A 318 3.70 12.08 -21.06
CA THR A 318 3.77 10.65 -20.80
C THR A 318 3.52 9.90 -22.10
N ARG A 319 4.45 9.02 -22.47
CA ARG A 319 4.31 8.14 -23.65
C ARG A 319 4.39 6.68 -23.30
N ILE A 320 4.93 6.34 -22.14
CA ILE A 320 4.93 4.98 -21.62
C ILE A 320 4.45 5.05 -20.18
N LEU A 321 3.43 4.28 -19.85
CA LEU A 321 2.89 4.19 -18.51
C LEU A 321 2.82 2.73 -18.06
N PHE A 322 3.51 2.40 -16.98
CA PHE A 322 3.36 1.13 -16.28
C PHE A 322 2.30 1.29 -15.18
N LEU A 323 1.32 0.41 -15.14
CA LEU A 323 0.32 0.32 -14.08
C LEU A 323 0.53 -1.03 -13.38
N LEU A 324 1.17 -1.02 -12.22
CA LEU A 324 1.42 -2.24 -11.43
C LEU A 324 0.35 -2.39 -10.36
N ASN A 325 -0.68 -3.17 -10.67
CA ASN A 325 -1.88 -3.43 -9.87
C ASN A 325 -2.58 -2.13 -9.43
N ALA A 326 -2.49 -1.11 -10.27
CA ALA A 326 -3.02 0.23 -10.04
C ALA A 326 -4.35 0.39 -10.79
N ASP A 327 -5.44 0.44 -10.03
CA ASP A 327 -6.80 0.52 -10.58
C ASP A 327 -7.54 1.81 -10.15
N ASP A 328 -7.14 2.43 -9.03
CA ASP A 328 -7.66 3.73 -8.58
C ASP A 328 -7.01 4.90 -9.36
N LEU A 329 -7.48 5.15 -10.59
CA LEU A 329 -6.88 6.12 -11.55
C LEU A 329 -7.83 7.27 -11.92
N ASP A 330 -8.71 7.67 -11.00
CA ASP A 330 -9.77 8.64 -11.25
C ASP A 330 -9.23 9.96 -11.85
N ASN A 331 -9.90 10.45 -12.90
CA ASN A 331 -9.58 11.70 -13.60
C ASN A 331 -8.20 11.76 -14.28
N MET A 332 -7.55 10.62 -14.51
CA MET A 332 -6.29 10.57 -15.25
C MET A 332 -6.53 10.72 -16.76
N GLU A 333 -6.11 11.85 -17.32
CA GLU A 333 -6.12 12.10 -18.76
C GLU A 333 -4.73 11.82 -19.37
N LEU A 334 -4.65 10.80 -20.22
CA LEU A 334 -3.43 10.43 -20.94
C LEU A 334 -3.48 10.89 -22.41
N PRO A 335 -2.33 11.18 -23.03
CA PRO A 335 -2.23 11.37 -24.48
C PRO A 335 -2.71 10.12 -25.24
N ASP A 336 -3.40 10.29 -26.36
CA ASP A 336 -3.94 9.20 -27.19
C ASP A 336 -2.86 8.20 -27.66
N ASP A 337 -1.60 8.64 -27.75
CA ASP A 337 -0.47 7.82 -28.16
C ASP A 337 0.42 7.37 -27.00
N CYS A 338 -0.07 7.43 -25.77
CA CYS A 338 0.57 6.84 -24.61
C CYS A 338 0.39 5.32 -24.62
N PHE A 339 1.49 4.58 -24.61
CA PHE A 339 1.49 3.13 -24.52
C PHE A 339 1.37 2.68 -23.05
N VAL A 340 0.26 2.07 -22.69
CA VAL A 340 -0.06 1.68 -21.31
C VAL A 340 0.17 0.18 -21.10
N ILE A 341 1.05 -0.16 -20.15
CA ILE A 341 1.29 -1.54 -19.70
C ILE A 341 0.61 -1.73 -18.35
N TYR A 342 -0.46 -2.53 -18.29
CA TYR A 342 -1.06 -2.95 -17.02
C TYR A 342 -0.56 -4.32 -16.62
N GLN A 343 -0.02 -4.43 -15.42
CA GLN A 343 0.29 -5.69 -14.77
C GLN A 343 -0.55 -5.81 -13.51
N GLY A 344 -1.43 -6.79 -13.43
CA GLY A 344 -2.27 -7.00 -12.27
C GLY A 344 -2.94 -8.36 -12.31
N HIS A 345 -3.72 -8.67 -11.30
CA HIS A 345 -4.38 -9.99 -11.19
C HIS A 345 -5.89 -9.94 -11.49
N HIS A 346 -6.51 -8.77 -11.49
CA HIS A 346 -7.90 -8.55 -11.92
C HIS A 346 -7.96 -7.61 -13.13
N GLY A 347 -8.99 -7.76 -13.95
CA GLY A 347 -9.31 -6.79 -14.99
C GLY A 347 -10.33 -5.78 -14.48
N ASP A 348 -9.86 -4.59 -14.10
CA ASP A 348 -10.69 -3.43 -13.70
C ASP A 348 -10.28 -2.18 -14.53
N ASN A 349 -10.48 -0.99 -13.99
CA ASN A 349 -10.15 0.29 -14.64
C ASN A 349 -8.75 0.32 -15.24
N GLY A 350 -7.70 -0.08 -14.51
CA GLY A 350 -6.32 -0.01 -15.02
C GLY A 350 -6.09 -0.94 -16.21
N ALA A 351 -6.65 -2.16 -16.18
CA ALA A 351 -6.58 -3.09 -17.30
C ALA A 351 -7.35 -2.58 -18.53
N SER A 352 -8.45 -1.87 -18.32
CA SER A 352 -9.28 -1.32 -19.40
C SER A 352 -8.58 -0.23 -20.21
N MET A 353 -7.61 0.48 -19.60
CA MET A 353 -6.80 1.52 -20.23
C MET A 353 -5.58 0.97 -20.98
N ALA A 354 -5.25 -0.30 -20.77
CA ALA A 354 -3.98 -0.87 -21.22
C ALA A 354 -3.93 -1.17 -22.72
N ASP A 355 -2.74 -1.05 -23.29
CA ASP A 355 -2.35 -1.62 -24.58
C ASP A 355 -1.70 -2.99 -24.43
N LEU A 356 -1.02 -3.23 -23.30
CA LEU A 356 -0.43 -4.51 -22.94
C LEU A 356 -0.86 -4.90 -21.53
N VAL A 357 -1.54 -6.03 -21.40
CA VAL A 357 -2.00 -6.58 -20.12
C VAL A 357 -1.15 -7.79 -19.76
N LEU A 358 -0.61 -7.81 -18.55
CA LEU A 358 0.24 -8.87 -18.01
C LEU A 358 -0.43 -9.49 -16.76
N PRO A 359 -0.76 -10.79 -16.77
CA PRO A 359 -1.41 -11.44 -15.64
C PRO A 359 -0.41 -11.70 -14.50
N GLY A 360 -0.62 -10.99 -13.39
CA GLY A 360 0.09 -11.14 -12.13
C GLY A 360 -0.60 -12.11 -11.15
N ALA A 361 0.10 -12.43 -10.08
CA ALA A 361 -0.36 -13.32 -9.01
C ALA A 361 -1.05 -12.52 -7.90
N ALA A 362 -2.20 -13.01 -7.44
CA ALA A 362 -2.82 -12.46 -6.24
C ALA A 362 -2.01 -12.79 -4.98
N TYR A 363 -2.26 -12.09 -3.87
CA TYR A 363 -1.57 -12.27 -2.59
C TYR A 363 -1.66 -13.69 -1.98
N THR A 364 -2.51 -14.56 -2.52
CA THR A 364 -2.69 -15.96 -2.10
C THR A 364 -1.87 -16.93 -2.93
N GLU A 365 -1.29 -16.47 -4.04
CA GLU A 365 -0.68 -17.27 -5.09
C GLU A 365 0.84 -17.08 -5.18
N LYS A 366 1.40 -16.25 -4.28
CA LYS A 366 2.82 -15.93 -4.22
C LYS A 366 3.30 -15.87 -2.77
N ALA A 367 4.57 -16.23 -2.58
CA ALA A 367 5.31 -15.90 -1.38
C ALA A 367 5.86 -14.48 -1.58
N ALA A 368 5.39 -13.55 -0.78
CA ALA A 368 5.61 -12.12 -0.95
C ALA A 368 5.85 -11.47 0.41
N THR A 369 6.78 -10.52 0.45
CA THR A 369 7.08 -9.71 1.63
C THR A 369 6.19 -8.47 1.62
N PHE A 370 5.65 -8.12 2.79
CA PHE A 370 4.89 -6.90 3.04
C PHE A 370 5.30 -6.27 4.38
N VAL A 371 5.30 -4.95 4.48
CA VAL A 371 5.50 -4.22 5.73
C VAL A 371 4.23 -3.48 6.13
N ASN A 372 3.68 -3.81 7.29
CA ASN A 372 2.46 -3.18 7.78
C ASN A 372 2.71 -1.76 8.33
N THR A 373 1.65 -1.06 8.72
CA THR A 373 1.72 0.35 9.17
C THR A 373 2.64 0.59 10.39
N GLU A 374 2.85 -0.39 11.27
CA GLU A 374 3.78 -0.27 12.43
C GLU A 374 5.23 -0.64 12.08
N GLY A 375 5.52 -0.97 10.81
CA GLY A 375 6.85 -1.34 10.35
C GLY A 375 7.21 -2.81 10.54
N ARG A 376 6.23 -3.67 10.87
CA ARG A 376 6.44 -5.12 11.04
C ARG A 376 6.47 -5.80 9.67
N VAL A 377 7.53 -6.58 9.46
CA VAL A 377 7.71 -7.37 8.24
C VAL A 377 6.90 -8.65 8.31
N GLN A 378 6.14 -8.94 7.26
CA GLN A 378 5.25 -10.08 7.17
C GLN A 378 5.44 -10.75 5.81
N LYS A 379 5.37 -12.09 5.77
CA LYS A 379 5.48 -12.86 4.52
C LYS A 379 4.20 -13.64 4.28
N THR A 380 3.69 -13.60 3.05
CA THR A 380 2.64 -14.51 2.59
C THR A 380 3.24 -15.87 2.25
N SER A 381 2.40 -16.90 2.27
CA SER A 381 2.72 -18.21 1.70
C SER A 381 1.90 -18.45 0.43
N VAL A 382 2.32 -19.43 -0.37
CA VAL A 382 1.58 -19.84 -1.57
C VAL A 382 0.47 -20.81 -1.16
N SER A 383 -0.77 -20.53 -1.54
CA SER A 383 -1.93 -21.43 -1.34
C SER A 383 -2.17 -22.34 -2.53
N PHE A 384 -2.03 -21.78 -3.73
CA PHE A 384 -2.15 -22.43 -5.04
C PHE A 384 -1.47 -21.52 -6.07
N PHE A 385 -1.27 -22.02 -7.29
CA PHE A 385 -0.62 -21.24 -8.35
C PHE A 385 -1.59 -20.25 -9.01
N PRO A 386 -1.09 -19.15 -9.61
CA PRO A 386 -1.90 -18.23 -10.38
C PRO A 386 -2.69 -18.93 -11.50
N PRO A 387 -3.89 -18.46 -11.86
CA PRO A 387 -4.70 -19.09 -12.89
C PRO A 387 -4.09 -18.91 -14.29
N GLY A 388 -4.22 -19.94 -15.12
CA GLY A 388 -3.75 -19.93 -16.51
C GLY A 388 -2.23 -19.80 -16.62
N TYR A 389 -1.77 -18.73 -17.25
CA TYR A 389 -0.37 -18.40 -17.46
C TYR A 389 0.07 -17.20 -16.59
N GLY A 390 -0.63 -16.92 -15.49
CA GLY A 390 -0.20 -15.89 -14.54
C GLY A 390 1.19 -16.18 -13.94
N LYS A 391 1.93 -15.13 -13.60
CA LYS A 391 3.25 -15.21 -12.94
C LYS A 391 3.24 -14.43 -11.63
N SER A 392 4.23 -14.65 -10.77
CA SER A 392 4.50 -13.70 -9.68
C SER A 392 4.77 -12.30 -10.28
N ASP A 393 4.50 -11.23 -9.53
CA ASP A 393 4.61 -9.89 -10.11
C ASP A 393 6.07 -9.55 -10.45
N ALA A 394 7.02 -9.98 -9.62
CA ALA A 394 8.44 -9.86 -9.93
C ALA A 394 8.83 -10.65 -11.20
N ASP A 395 8.33 -11.87 -11.40
CA ASP A 395 8.67 -12.67 -12.59
C ASP A 395 8.00 -12.13 -13.87
N ALA A 396 6.80 -11.57 -13.76
CA ALA A 396 6.13 -10.86 -14.84
C ALA A 396 6.95 -9.65 -15.29
N LEU A 397 7.45 -8.84 -14.35
CA LEU A 397 8.32 -7.71 -14.63
C LEU A 397 9.66 -8.14 -15.26
N LYS A 398 10.30 -9.18 -14.72
CA LYS A 398 11.53 -9.76 -15.32
C LYS A 398 11.30 -10.25 -16.74
N SER A 399 10.08 -10.74 -17.03
CA SER A 399 9.73 -11.19 -18.38
C SER A 399 9.67 -10.03 -19.39
N LEU A 400 9.53 -8.77 -18.98
CA LEU A 400 9.60 -7.61 -19.88
C LEU A 400 11.02 -7.39 -20.43
N LEU A 401 12.04 -7.80 -19.69
CA LEU A 401 13.45 -7.63 -20.05
C LEU A 401 13.93 -8.63 -21.13
N GLY A 402 13.13 -9.66 -21.42
CA GLY A 402 13.52 -10.78 -22.27
C GLY A 402 14.47 -11.76 -21.56
N PRO A 403 15.14 -12.68 -22.30
CA PRO A 403 16.18 -13.51 -21.72
C PRO A 403 17.36 -12.62 -21.32
N VAL A 404 17.37 -12.18 -20.06
CA VAL A 404 18.48 -11.47 -19.46
C VAL A 404 19.66 -12.45 -19.47
N GLN A 405 20.76 -12.11 -20.16
CA GLN A 405 22.06 -12.68 -19.78
C GLN A 405 22.26 -12.23 -18.35
N GLU A 406 22.15 -13.16 -17.41
CA GLU A 406 22.31 -12.94 -15.97
C GLU A 406 23.57 -12.11 -15.70
N THR A 407 23.44 -10.79 -15.69
CA THR A 407 24.49 -9.92 -15.19
C THR A 407 24.41 -10.04 -13.68
N ALA A 408 25.56 -10.23 -13.04
CA ALA A 408 25.73 -10.63 -11.64
C ALA A 408 25.08 -9.70 -10.57
N ARG A 409 24.35 -8.65 -10.97
CA ARG A 409 23.61 -7.76 -10.06
C ARG A 409 22.23 -8.27 -9.68
N ASP A 410 21.67 -9.25 -10.39
CA ASP A 410 20.23 -9.55 -10.36
C ASP A 410 19.82 -10.86 -9.64
N GLN A 411 20.75 -11.56 -8.97
CA GLN A 411 20.49 -12.96 -8.59
C GLN A 411 19.92 -13.20 -7.18
N ASN A 412 19.80 -12.21 -6.30
CA ASN A 412 19.18 -12.46 -5.01
C ASN A 412 18.46 -11.24 -4.43
N THR A 413 17.13 -11.23 -4.53
CA THR A 413 16.25 -10.23 -3.90
C THR A 413 16.56 -10.08 -2.40
N GLU A 414 16.87 -11.18 -1.70
CA GLU A 414 17.21 -11.13 -0.27
C GLU A 414 18.53 -10.38 -0.03
N ALA A 415 19.55 -10.63 -0.86
CA ALA A 415 20.84 -9.93 -0.76
C ALA A 415 20.71 -8.43 -1.09
N THR A 416 19.74 -8.05 -1.93
CA THR A 416 19.45 -6.65 -2.24
C THR A 416 18.66 -6.00 -1.10
N PHE A 417 17.68 -6.68 -0.51
CA PHE A 417 17.01 -6.22 0.71
C PHE A 417 18.00 -6.02 1.85
N GLU A 418 18.93 -6.94 2.08
CA GLU A 418 19.96 -6.80 3.12
C GLU A 418 20.79 -5.52 2.97
N LYS A 419 21.03 -5.07 1.73
CA LYS A 419 21.82 -3.86 1.44
C LYS A 419 21.02 -2.56 1.58
N ILE A 420 19.73 -2.58 1.22
CA ILE A 420 18.91 -1.36 1.15
C ILE A 420 18.13 -1.15 2.45
N ALA A 421 17.54 -2.23 2.96
CA ALA A 421 16.60 -2.22 4.08
C ALA A 421 16.73 -3.57 4.83
N PRO A 422 17.81 -3.78 5.61
CA PRO A 422 18.13 -5.08 6.23
C PRO A 422 17.03 -5.59 7.17
N HIS A 423 16.22 -4.69 7.72
CA HIS A 423 15.06 -5.08 8.54
C HIS A 423 14.04 -5.92 7.78
N LEU A 424 13.96 -5.83 6.45
CA LEU A 424 13.08 -6.67 5.62
C LEU A 424 13.37 -8.17 5.73
N GLN A 425 14.54 -8.57 6.25
CA GLN A 425 14.85 -9.97 6.53
C GLN A 425 14.34 -10.45 7.90
N LYS A 426 14.00 -9.53 8.81
CA LYS A 426 13.56 -9.84 10.18
C LYS A 426 12.04 -10.01 10.25
N VAL A 427 11.56 -11.11 9.68
CA VAL A 427 10.12 -11.43 9.59
C VAL A 427 9.52 -11.55 10.98
N GLY A 428 8.43 -10.81 11.22
CA GLY A 428 7.69 -10.80 12.47
C GLY A 428 8.16 -9.74 13.46
N ASP A 429 9.33 -9.13 13.27
CA ASP A 429 9.85 -8.11 14.18
C ASP A 429 9.41 -6.70 13.77
N ILE A 430 9.24 -5.83 14.76
CA ILE A 430 9.26 -4.37 14.56
C ILE A 430 10.68 -3.95 14.87
N GLN A 431 11.35 -3.31 13.93
CA GLN A 431 12.63 -2.69 14.25
C GLN A 431 12.40 -1.33 14.87
N ASP A 432 13.06 -1.13 16.01
CA ASP A 432 13.26 0.18 16.56
C ASP A 432 13.92 1.07 15.52
N SER A 433 13.67 2.34 15.70
CA SER A 433 13.93 3.37 14.74
C SER A 433 15.21 4.07 15.22
N ASP A 434 16.21 4.19 14.35
CA ASP A 434 17.52 4.76 14.71
C ASP A 434 17.35 6.26 15.00
N ARG A 435 17.14 6.61 16.26
CA ARG A 435 16.94 7.99 16.74
C ARG A 435 18.25 8.77 16.88
#